data_AF-A0A8I2KIU2-F1
#
_entry.id   AF-A0A8I2KIU2-F1
#
_cell.length_a   1.000
_cell.length_b   1.000
_cell.length_c   1.000
_cell.angle_alpha   90.00
_cell.angle_beta   90.00
_cell.angle_gamma   90.00
#
_symmetry.space_group_name_H-M   'P 1'
#
loop_
_entity.id
_entity.type
_entity.pdbx_description
1 polymer ?
#
loop_
_entity_poly.entity_id
_entity_poly.type
_entity_poly.pdbx_seq_one_letter_code
_entity_poly.pdbx_strand_id
1 'polypeptide(L)'
;MFVTCRVFVAAGLSMAIASHCLADEPSSSGTGFAVTTDGWILTNAHVVQDCGRIEVKGKGDAADPRIDRINDLAVVKIAADEPLKPLAFRKSPTRLGEDIVAVGYPLATLLADSVKITTGNVNALAGIRNDTRYIQISTPIQPGNSGGPVVDRNGYLVGITSATLSKKTADEIGITAQNVNFAIRASVAELFMQSQSLVDQAADMTENPTALSTADLADRVTPSVFQILCYPKPDARVAITPESPNSIQTQPPASSVNLPADNAATDDASLEVPRARSGFVRHPKGIAPIRSAADGDAKTIGQAPNGSPVEVTELLGDWYRVAVGGSSGYMHYSWVRVNEFEEPAGDGRFVQVKSFRTLEDARSFIKAASVPLAAHLAANGWIAVTLHDVYGEQEAKDLSNALKTHGLIAKDAMVTFGNTYVRKVCCD
;
A
#
# COMPACT_ATOMS: atom_id res chain seq x y z
N MET A 1 16.35 -20.97 29.03
CA MET A 1 16.68 -22.36 28.61
C MET A 1 17.55 -22.24 27.36
N PHE A 2 18.88 -22.27 27.55
CA PHE A 2 19.85 -22.14 26.45
C PHE A 2 19.91 -23.46 25.69
N VAL A 3 19.59 -23.45 24.38
CA VAL A 3 19.83 -24.61 23.52
C VAL A 3 21.22 -24.46 22.90
N THR A 4 22.19 -25.17 23.48
CA THR A 4 23.54 -25.34 22.93
C THR A 4 23.51 -26.38 21.81
N CYS A 5 23.88 -25.98 20.60
CA CYS A 5 24.07 -26.90 19.48
C CYS A 5 25.48 -27.52 19.57
N ARG A 6 25.57 -28.80 19.95
CA ARG A 6 26.82 -29.58 19.94
C ARG A 6 27.08 -30.12 18.54
N VAL A 7 28.19 -29.73 17.92
CA VAL A 7 28.69 -30.32 16.68
C VAL A 7 29.48 -31.59 17.02
N PHE A 8 28.99 -32.75 16.60
CA PHE A 8 29.81 -33.96 16.49
C PHE A 8 30.43 -33.99 15.09
N VAL A 9 31.77 -33.93 15.01
CA VAL A 9 32.50 -34.21 13.77
C VAL A 9 32.86 -35.68 13.77
N ALA A 10 32.16 -36.48 12.96
CA ALA A 10 32.62 -37.80 12.55
C ALA A 10 33.17 -37.67 11.12
N ALA A 11 34.44 -38.02 10.94
CA ALA A 11 35.10 -38.06 9.64
C ALA A 11 34.49 -39.18 8.78
N GLY A 12 33.79 -38.78 7.71
CA GLY A 12 33.23 -39.69 6.72
C GLY A 12 32.49 -38.89 5.67
N LEU A 13 32.93 -39.00 4.42
CA LEU A 13 32.42 -38.29 3.26
C LEU A 13 30.91 -38.55 3.07
N SER A 14 30.08 -37.65 3.59
CA SER A 14 28.64 -37.61 3.32
C SER A 14 28.26 -36.16 3.10
N MET A 15 27.67 -35.89 1.93
CA MET A 15 27.19 -34.58 1.52
C MET A 15 26.06 -34.17 2.48
N ALA A 16 26.41 -33.38 3.50
CA ALA A 16 25.43 -32.85 4.44
C ALA A 16 24.58 -31.82 3.69
N ILE A 17 23.32 -32.18 3.43
CA ILE A 17 22.28 -31.20 3.12
C ILE A 17 22.14 -30.36 4.39
N ALA A 18 22.75 -29.18 4.40
CA ALA A 18 22.47 -28.17 5.39
C ALA A 18 20.99 -27.78 5.24
N SER A 19 20.12 -28.38 6.07
CA SER A 19 18.80 -27.82 6.34
C SER A 19 19.06 -26.45 6.93
N HIS A 20 18.94 -25.43 6.08
CA HIS A 20 18.84 -24.07 6.53
C HIS A 20 17.53 -24.02 7.32
N CYS A 21 17.61 -23.80 8.64
CA CYS A 21 16.48 -23.29 9.39
C CYS A 21 16.15 -21.93 8.78
N LEU A 22 15.28 -21.91 7.77
CA LEU A 22 14.62 -20.69 7.34
C LEU A 22 13.81 -20.24 8.55
N ALA A 23 14.28 -19.18 9.22
CA ALA A 23 13.41 -18.44 10.10
C ALA A 23 12.21 -18.01 9.25
N ASP A 24 11.00 -18.28 9.73
CA ASP A 24 9.80 -17.76 9.09
C ASP A 24 9.94 -16.23 9.09
N GLU A 25 9.89 -15.60 7.92
CA GLU A 25 9.97 -14.14 7.80
C GLU A 25 8.55 -13.57 7.82
N PRO A 26 8.30 -12.47 8.54
CA PRO A 26 6.97 -11.89 8.61
C PRO A 26 6.58 -11.31 7.24
N SER A 27 5.38 -11.64 6.76
CA SER A 27 4.82 -11.12 5.50
C SER A 27 4.38 -9.66 5.61
N SER A 28 4.03 -9.20 6.81
CA SER A 28 3.68 -7.81 7.08
C SER A 28 3.89 -7.48 8.56
N SER A 29 3.90 -6.19 8.89
CA SER A 29 4.00 -5.71 10.27
C SER A 29 3.15 -4.48 10.49
N GLY A 30 2.72 -4.29 11.73
CA GLY A 30 2.02 -3.11 12.20
C GLY A 30 2.35 -2.77 13.64
N THR A 31 1.54 -1.92 14.23
CA THR A 31 1.62 -1.53 15.63
C THR A 31 0.35 -1.98 16.35
N GLY A 32 0.47 -2.33 17.63
CA GLY A 32 -0.67 -2.43 18.53
C GLY A 32 -0.32 -1.89 19.91
N PHE A 33 -1.30 -1.83 20.80
CA PHE A 33 -1.09 -1.37 22.17
C PHE A 33 -1.96 -2.12 23.16
N ALA A 34 -1.50 -2.22 24.40
CA ALA A 34 -2.24 -2.87 25.48
C ALA A 34 -3.53 -2.11 25.81
N VAL A 35 -4.62 -2.84 25.94
CA VAL A 35 -5.93 -2.33 26.37
C VAL A 35 -6.45 -3.00 27.64
N THR A 36 -5.79 -4.08 28.06
CA THR A 36 -5.98 -4.68 29.39
C THR A 36 -4.66 -5.04 30.03
N THR A 37 -4.65 -5.18 31.36
CA THR A 37 -3.47 -5.61 32.12
C THR A 37 -3.14 -7.09 31.89
N ASP A 38 -4.13 -7.92 31.58
CA ASP A 38 -3.98 -9.36 31.42
C ASP A 38 -3.50 -9.78 30.02
N GLY A 39 -3.35 -8.86 29.06
CA GLY A 39 -2.63 -9.13 27.81
C GLY A 39 -3.42 -8.95 26.53
N TRP A 40 -4.55 -8.24 26.53
CA TRP A 40 -5.23 -7.87 25.28
C TRP A 40 -4.55 -6.68 24.62
N ILE A 41 -4.21 -6.85 23.34
CA ILE A 41 -3.57 -5.85 22.49
C ILE A 41 -4.55 -5.45 21.39
N LEU A 42 -4.81 -4.15 21.24
CA LEU A 42 -5.62 -3.59 20.16
C LEU A 42 -4.74 -3.17 18.98
N THR A 43 -5.23 -3.39 17.76
CA THR A 43 -4.58 -3.01 16.48
C THR A 43 -5.64 -2.86 15.37
N ASN A 44 -5.22 -2.68 14.12
CA ASN A 44 -6.11 -2.71 12.97
C ASN A 44 -6.40 -4.13 12.47
N ALA A 45 -7.60 -4.33 11.93
CA ALA A 45 -7.98 -5.61 11.32
C ALA A 45 -7.04 -6.01 10.18
N HIS A 46 -6.72 -5.07 9.27
CA HIS A 46 -5.86 -5.36 8.12
C HIS A 46 -4.42 -5.75 8.50
N VAL A 47 -3.99 -5.49 9.75
CA VAL A 47 -2.66 -5.90 10.24
C VAL A 47 -2.63 -7.40 10.56
N VAL A 48 -3.76 -7.98 11.01
CA VAL A 48 -3.79 -9.33 11.59
C VAL A 48 -4.72 -10.32 10.88
N GLN A 49 -5.65 -9.85 10.06
CA GLN A 49 -6.77 -10.67 9.57
C GLN A 49 -6.38 -11.84 8.65
N ASP A 50 -5.26 -11.71 7.92
CA ASP A 50 -4.82 -12.70 6.93
C ASP A 50 -3.64 -13.53 7.43
N CYS A 51 -3.20 -13.32 8.68
CA CYS A 51 -2.06 -14.02 9.25
C CYS A 51 -2.38 -15.49 9.54
N GLY A 52 -1.39 -16.35 9.30
CA GLY A 52 -1.35 -17.71 9.82
C GLY A 52 -0.86 -17.79 11.26
N ARG A 53 0.09 -16.91 11.60
CA ARG A 53 0.58 -16.71 12.96
C ARG A 53 0.77 -15.22 13.21
N ILE A 54 0.39 -14.75 14.39
CA ILE A 54 0.57 -13.37 14.81
C ILE A 54 1.57 -13.39 15.96
N GLU A 55 2.65 -12.64 15.85
CA GLU A 55 3.63 -12.47 16.93
C GLU A 55 3.61 -11.03 17.42
N VAL A 56 3.61 -10.84 18.73
CA VAL A 56 3.88 -9.55 19.36
C VAL A 56 5.36 -9.55 19.74
N LYS A 57 6.16 -8.71 19.06
CA LYS A 57 7.63 -8.76 19.19
C LYS A 57 8.07 -8.57 20.64
N GLY A 58 8.86 -9.52 21.14
CA GLY A 58 9.33 -9.53 22.54
C GLY A 58 8.30 -10.00 23.57
N LYS A 59 7.09 -10.38 23.15
CA LYS A 59 6.04 -10.97 23.99
C LYS A 59 5.60 -12.37 23.51
N GLY A 60 5.91 -12.74 22.28
CA GLY A 60 5.64 -14.06 21.72
C GLY A 60 4.36 -14.11 20.89
N ASP A 61 3.90 -15.32 20.59
CA ASP A 61 2.73 -15.55 19.75
C ASP A 61 1.44 -15.06 20.42
N ALA A 62 0.60 -14.39 19.64
CA ALA A 62 -0.73 -13.99 20.03
C ALA A 62 -1.78 -15.01 19.58
N ALA A 63 -2.86 -15.09 20.35
CA ALA A 63 -3.98 -15.99 20.14
C ALA A 63 -5.32 -15.23 20.21
N ASP A 64 -6.41 -15.94 19.97
CA ASP A 64 -7.80 -15.43 20.03
C ASP A 64 -7.98 -14.08 19.28
N PRO A 65 -7.68 -14.00 17.96
CA PRO A 65 -7.91 -12.78 17.20
C PRO A 65 -9.41 -12.52 17.06
N ARG A 66 -9.88 -11.40 17.60
CA ARG A 66 -11.25 -10.90 17.43
C ARG A 66 -11.21 -9.71 16.50
N ILE A 67 -11.96 -9.77 15.40
CA ILE A 67 -11.77 -8.86 14.26
C ILE A 67 -13.10 -8.22 13.86
N ASP A 68 -13.10 -6.89 13.83
CA ASP A 68 -14.10 -6.08 13.16
C ASP A 68 -13.51 -5.51 11.85
N ARG A 69 -13.78 -6.22 10.75
CA ARG A 69 -13.33 -5.82 9.42
C ARG A 69 -14.00 -4.54 8.92
N ILE A 70 -15.21 -4.24 9.38
CA ILE A 70 -15.97 -3.07 8.90
C ILE A 70 -15.30 -1.80 9.40
N ASN A 71 -14.90 -1.80 10.67
CA ASN A 71 -14.27 -0.64 11.32
C ASN A 71 -12.74 -0.70 11.33
N ASP A 72 -12.14 -1.72 10.69
CA ASP A 72 -10.70 -1.96 10.64
C ASP A 72 -10.04 -2.03 12.03
N LEU A 73 -10.68 -2.76 12.95
CA LEU A 73 -10.22 -2.96 14.32
C LEU A 73 -10.06 -4.44 14.63
N ALA A 74 -9.05 -4.76 15.43
CA ALA A 74 -8.87 -6.10 15.98
C ALA A 74 -8.26 -6.04 17.38
N VAL A 75 -8.54 -7.08 18.16
CA VAL A 75 -7.79 -7.37 19.39
C VAL A 75 -7.21 -8.78 19.31
N VAL A 76 -6.03 -8.94 19.89
CA VAL A 76 -5.33 -10.23 20.02
C VAL A 76 -4.89 -10.41 21.46
N LYS A 77 -4.78 -11.66 21.92
CA LYS A 77 -4.39 -12.00 23.29
C LYS A 77 -2.98 -12.55 23.33
N ILE A 78 -2.12 -11.98 24.17
CA ILE A 78 -0.83 -12.58 24.51
C ILE A 78 -0.86 -13.23 25.89
N ALA A 79 0.00 -14.22 26.09
CA ALA A 79 0.36 -14.68 27.43
C ALA A 79 1.35 -13.66 28.02
N ALA A 80 0.90 -12.86 28.97
CA ALA A 80 1.73 -11.85 29.62
C ALA A 80 2.23 -12.40 30.97
N ASP A 81 3.55 -12.58 31.10
CA ASP A 81 4.18 -13.01 32.36
C ASP A 81 4.09 -11.92 33.45
N GLU A 82 3.97 -10.66 33.03
CA GLU A 82 3.80 -9.49 33.88
C GLU A 82 2.58 -8.67 33.41
N PRO A 83 1.85 -7.99 34.32
CA PRO A 83 0.75 -7.12 33.94
C PRO A 83 1.18 -6.05 32.94
N LEU A 84 0.47 -5.96 31.82
CA LEU A 84 0.68 -4.89 30.86
C LEU A 84 0.16 -3.55 31.40
N LYS A 85 0.61 -2.46 30.79
CA LYS A 85 0.13 -1.10 31.07
C LYS A 85 -0.88 -0.70 29.99
N PRO A 86 -2.19 -0.83 30.21
CA PRO A 86 -3.18 -0.39 29.23
C PRO A 86 -3.24 1.13 29.08
N LEU A 87 -3.55 1.60 27.86
CA LEU A 87 -3.82 3.02 27.61
C LEU A 87 -5.27 3.37 27.95
N ALA A 88 -5.48 4.52 28.59
CA ALA A 88 -6.80 5.02 28.94
C ALA A 88 -7.48 5.69 27.74
N PHE A 89 -8.76 5.39 27.54
CA PHE A 89 -9.57 6.03 26.51
C PHE A 89 -10.03 7.41 26.96
N ARG A 90 -9.93 8.40 26.07
CA ARG A 90 -10.46 9.73 26.38
C ARG A 90 -11.98 9.72 26.41
N LYS A 91 -12.56 10.25 27.49
CA LYS A 91 -14.02 10.36 27.65
C LYS A 91 -14.62 11.61 26.99
N SER A 92 -13.84 12.69 26.85
CA SER A 92 -14.29 13.92 26.19
C SER A 92 -14.14 13.83 24.66
N PRO A 93 -15.02 14.47 23.88
CA PRO A 93 -14.91 14.47 22.41
C PRO A 93 -13.64 15.18 21.92
N THR A 94 -12.99 14.62 20.89
CA THR A 94 -11.86 15.22 20.15
C THR A 94 -12.23 16.57 19.53
N ARG A 95 -11.35 17.57 19.62
CA ARG A 95 -11.56 18.91 19.04
C ARG A 95 -10.63 19.18 17.86
N LEU A 96 -11.05 20.07 16.97
CA LEU A 96 -10.19 20.58 15.89
C LEU A 96 -9.01 21.36 16.47
N GLY A 97 -7.85 21.22 15.84
CA GLY A 97 -6.60 21.87 16.24
C GLY A 97 -5.96 21.29 17.50
N GLU A 98 -6.53 20.23 18.08
CA GLU A 98 -5.99 19.61 19.28
C GLU A 98 -4.66 18.90 19.02
N ASP A 99 -3.65 19.20 19.84
CA ASP A 99 -2.32 18.59 19.75
C ASP A 99 -2.37 17.11 20.09
N ILE A 100 -1.71 16.31 19.24
CA ILE A 100 -1.68 14.86 19.36
C ILE A 100 -0.29 14.30 19.11
N VAL A 101 -0.09 13.09 19.59
CA VAL A 101 1.11 12.29 19.35
C VAL A 101 0.70 10.92 18.87
N ALA A 102 1.25 10.49 17.72
CA ALA A 102 1.12 9.13 17.22
C ALA A 102 2.39 8.34 17.55
N VAL A 103 2.20 7.12 18.05
CA VAL A 103 3.28 6.22 18.49
C VAL A 103 3.17 4.92 17.70
N GLY A 104 4.29 4.43 17.16
CA GLY A 104 4.30 3.16 16.47
C GLY A 104 5.65 2.72 15.93
N TYR A 105 5.62 1.69 15.10
CA TYR A 105 6.80 1.03 14.53
C TYR A 105 6.80 1.16 12.99
N PRO A 106 7.06 2.37 12.44
CA PRO A 106 7.09 2.57 11.01
C PRO A 106 8.28 1.83 10.41
N LEU A 107 8.06 1.16 9.27
CA LEU A 107 9.11 0.54 8.47
C LEU A 107 10.11 -0.28 9.28
N ALA A 108 9.65 -1.04 10.27
CA ALA A 108 10.52 -1.73 11.23
C ALA A 108 11.39 -2.85 10.63
N THR A 109 11.23 -3.17 9.35
CA THR A 109 12.14 -4.02 8.56
C THR A 109 13.24 -3.22 7.82
N LEU A 110 13.10 -1.90 7.70
CA LEU A 110 14.01 -0.99 6.97
C LEU A 110 14.64 0.10 7.87
N LEU A 111 14.03 0.43 9.00
CA LEU A 111 14.49 1.40 10.00
C LEU A 111 14.83 0.70 11.32
N ALA A 112 15.43 1.43 12.27
CA ALA A 112 15.72 0.89 13.60
C ALA A 112 14.45 0.35 14.29
N ASP A 113 14.53 -0.88 14.82
CA ASP A 113 13.52 -1.65 15.56
C ASP A 113 12.88 -0.94 16.78
N SER A 114 13.29 0.29 17.08
CA SER A 114 12.73 1.09 18.16
C SER A 114 11.41 1.75 17.77
N VAL A 115 10.56 1.96 18.77
CA VAL A 115 9.35 2.78 18.65
C VAL A 115 9.70 4.17 18.09
N LYS A 116 8.82 4.73 17.29
CA LYS A 116 8.91 6.09 16.76
C LYS A 116 7.69 6.89 17.20
N ILE A 117 7.94 8.18 17.37
CA ILE A 117 6.97 9.14 17.90
C ILE A 117 6.91 10.29 16.93
N THR A 118 5.69 10.68 16.59
CA THR A 118 5.41 11.75 15.64
C THR A 118 4.35 12.66 16.23
N THR A 119 4.54 13.97 16.11
CA THR A 119 3.62 14.97 16.65
C THR A 119 2.79 15.60 15.53
N GLY A 120 1.61 16.09 15.88
CA GLY A 120 0.75 16.82 14.97
C GLY A 120 -0.49 17.32 15.70
N ASN A 121 -1.56 17.54 14.96
CA ASN A 121 -2.84 17.98 15.47
C ASN A 121 -4.00 17.34 14.69
N VAL A 122 -5.21 17.52 15.22
CA VAL A 122 -6.46 17.10 14.59
C VAL A 122 -6.90 18.14 13.56
N ASN A 123 -6.84 17.77 12.29
CA ASN A 123 -7.20 18.64 11.16
C ASN A 123 -8.70 18.60 10.83
N ALA A 124 -9.34 17.44 10.98
CA ALA A 124 -10.76 17.26 10.71
C ALA A 124 -11.39 16.21 11.63
N LEU A 125 -12.67 16.38 11.89
CA LEU A 125 -13.50 15.47 12.70
C LEU A 125 -14.22 14.41 11.83
N ALA A 126 -13.76 14.18 10.61
CA ALA A 126 -14.26 13.11 9.77
C ALA A 126 -13.16 12.64 8.82
N GLY A 127 -13.28 11.41 8.35
CA GLY A 127 -12.44 10.85 7.29
C GLY A 127 -12.95 11.19 5.89
N ILE A 128 -12.43 10.44 4.92
CA ILE A 128 -12.85 10.48 3.52
C ILE A 128 -14.39 10.42 3.42
N ARG A 129 -14.99 11.26 2.56
CA ARG A 129 -16.44 11.31 2.32
C ARG A 129 -17.28 11.52 3.59
N ASN A 130 -16.77 12.30 4.55
CA ASN A 130 -17.41 12.57 5.84
C ASN A 130 -17.65 11.32 6.70
N ASP A 131 -16.81 10.29 6.56
CA ASP A 131 -16.88 9.11 7.44
C ASP A 131 -16.53 9.51 8.88
N THR A 132 -17.55 9.58 9.73
CA THR A 132 -17.44 10.04 11.12
C THR A 132 -16.69 9.07 12.02
N ARG A 133 -16.37 7.86 11.55
CA ARG A 133 -15.56 6.89 12.30
C ARG A 133 -14.11 7.32 12.44
N TYR A 134 -13.66 8.24 11.60
CA TYR A 134 -12.27 8.70 11.54
C TYR A 134 -12.12 10.16 11.99
N ILE A 135 -10.89 10.51 12.33
CA ILE A 135 -10.38 11.88 12.41
C ILE A 135 -9.24 12.02 11.40
N GLN A 136 -9.12 13.20 10.79
CA GLN A 136 -7.94 13.56 10.00
C GLN A 136 -6.90 14.17 10.93
N ILE A 137 -5.66 13.73 10.79
CA ILE A 137 -4.51 14.15 11.58
C ILE A 137 -3.39 14.65 10.66
N SER A 138 -2.60 15.62 11.14
CA SER A 138 -1.43 16.13 10.41
C SER A 138 -0.15 15.31 10.65
N THR A 139 -0.16 14.43 11.65
CA THR A 139 1.00 13.65 12.05
C THR A 139 1.51 12.77 10.90
N PRO A 140 2.83 12.74 10.61
CA PRO A 140 3.38 11.87 9.57
C PRO A 140 3.17 10.38 9.88
N ILE A 141 2.43 9.67 9.02
CA ILE A 141 2.17 8.23 9.14
C ILE A 141 2.79 7.49 7.95
N GLN A 142 3.39 6.32 8.21
CA GLN A 142 4.00 5.44 7.21
C GLN A 142 3.53 3.99 7.41
N PRO A 143 3.73 3.08 6.43
CA PRO A 143 3.54 1.65 6.65
C PRO A 143 4.25 1.17 7.94
N GLY A 144 3.56 0.36 8.74
CA GLY A 144 4.00 -0.07 10.08
C GLY A 144 3.36 0.71 11.24
N ASN A 145 2.91 1.94 11.03
CA ASN A 145 2.19 2.70 12.06
C ASN A 145 0.72 2.27 12.23
N SER A 146 0.14 1.55 11.25
CA SER A 146 -1.24 1.03 11.34
C SER A 146 -1.46 0.27 12.64
N GLY A 147 -2.54 0.61 13.35
CA GLY A 147 -2.90 0.04 14.64
C GLY A 147 -2.25 0.70 15.84
N GLY A 148 -1.32 1.65 15.62
CA GLY A 148 -0.67 2.41 16.69
C GLY A 148 -1.55 3.50 17.30
N PRO A 149 -1.39 3.77 18.61
CA PRO A 149 -2.23 4.74 19.31
C PRO A 149 -1.90 6.17 18.89
N VAL A 150 -2.95 6.99 18.80
CA VAL A 150 -2.89 8.44 18.75
C VAL A 150 -3.42 8.95 20.07
N VAL A 151 -2.59 9.69 20.81
CA VAL A 151 -2.89 10.20 22.15
C VAL A 151 -2.88 11.72 22.19
N ASP A 152 -3.63 12.31 23.13
CA ASP A 152 -3.52 13.73 23.46
C ASP A 152 -2.31 14.04 24.36
N ARG A 153 -2.13 15.30 24.72
CA ARG A 153 -1.03 15.77 25.59
C ARG A 153 -1.09 15.26 27.03
N ASN A 154 -2.18 14.64 27.44
CA ASN A 154 -2.30 14.02 28.76
C ASN A 154 -2.05 12.51 28.71
N GLY A 155 -1.95 11.92 27.50
CA GLY A 155 -1.72 10.50 27.27
C GLY A 155 -2.99 9.68 27.11
N TYR A 156 -4.14 10.32 26.96
CA TYR A 156 -5.38 9.60 26.66
C TYR A 156 -5.46 9.28 25.18
N LEU A 157 -5.93 8.07 24.87
CA LEU A 157 -6.17 7.64 23.51
C LEU A 157 -7.32 8.45 22.88
N VAL A 158 -7.04 9.05 21.73
CA VAL A 158 -8.01 9.79 20.92
C VAL A 158 -8.28 9.11 19.57
N GLY A 159 -7.37 8.26 19.10
CA GLY A 159 -7.58 7.46 17.91
C GLY A 159 -6.55 6.36 17.67
N ILE A 160 -6.75 5.61 16.61
CA ILE A 160 -5.92 4.48 16.17
C ILE A 160 -5.49 4.75 14.74
N THR A 161 -4.19 4.85 14.50
CA THR A 161 -3.63 5.21 13.20
C THR A 161 -4.05 4.21 12.12
N SER A 162 -4.50 4.69 10.95
CA SER A 162 -4.79 3.85 9.77
C SER A 162 -3.93 4.29 8.58
N ALA A 163 -2.78 3.64 8.38
CA ALA A 163 -1.89 3.96 7.25
C ALA A 163 -2.49 3.56 5.90
N THR A 164 -3.34 2.53 5.87
CA THR A 164 -4.08 2.10 4.68
C THR A 164 -5.04 3.18 4.21
N LEU A 165 -5.75 3.86 5.13
CA LEU A 165 -6.63 4.95 4.75
C LEU A 165 -5.85 6.18 4.28
N SER A 166 -4.70 6.49 4.91
CA SER A 166 -3.78 7.51 4.40
C SER A 166 -3.29 7.19 2.97
N LYS A 167 -2.87 5.94 2.72
CA LYS A 167 -2.43 5.46 1.41
C LYS A 167 -3.58 5.54 0.39
N LYS A 168 -4.74 4.98 0.71
CA LYS A 168 -5.95 5.04 -0.12
C LYS A 168 -6.34 6.49 -0.42
N THR A 169 -6.25 7.39 0.56
CA THR A 169 -6.49 8.81 0.33
C THR A 169 -5.47 9.38 -0.63
N ALA A 170 -4.17 9.16 -0.39
CA ALA A 170 -3.11 9.59 -1.30
C ALA A 170 -3.33 9.06 -2.73
N ASP A 171 -3.71 7.79 -2.86
CA ASP A 171 -4.07 7.15 -4.13
C ASP A 171 -5.35 7.76 -4.76
N GLU A 172 -6.36 8.09 -3.95
CA GLU A 172 -7.63 8.73 -4.39
C GLU A 172 -7.46 10.20 -4.79
N ILE A 173 -6.65 10.95 -4.05
CA ILE A 173 -6.41 12.38 -4.30
C ILE A 173 -5.29 12.61 -5.31
N GLY A 174 -4.53 11.57 -5.66
CA GLY A 174 -3.53 11.57 -6.73
C GLY A 174 -2.22 12.30 -6.43
N ILE A 175 -2.14 13.03 -5.32
CA ILE A 175 -0.91 13.63 -4.79
C ILE A 175 -0.35 12.74 -3.67
N THR A 176 0.98 12.70 -3.49
CA THR A 176 1.55 12.31 -2.19
C THR A 176 0.99 13.30 -1.17
N ALA A 177 -0.05 12.89 -0.46
CA ALA A 177 -0.81 13.74 0.43
C ALA A 177 0.06 14.10 1.62
N GLN A 178 0.92 15.11 1.46
CA GLN A 178 1.77 15.54 2.56
C GLN A 178 0.84 16.03 3.67
N ASN A 179 0.87 15.33 4.80
CA ASN A 179 0.11 15.62 6.03
C ASN A 179 -1.41 15.38 5.94
N VAL A 180 -1.88 14.47 5.07
CA VAL A 180 -3.26 13.96 5.12
C VAL A 180 -3.23 12.52 5.64
N ASN A 181 -3.40 12.39 6.95
CA ASN A 181 -3.42 11.10 7.61
C ASN A 181 -4.70 10.91 8.41
N PHE A 182 -5.04 9.66 8.70
CA PHE A 182 -6.27 9.34 9.40
C PHE A 182 -6.04 8.42 10.58
N ALA A 183 -6.89 8.59 11.59
CA ALA A 183 -7.01 7.67 12.70
C ALA A 183 -8.49 7.31 12.93
N ILE A 184 -8.76 6.05 13.22
CA ILE A 184 -10.06 5.59 13.70
C ILE A 184 -10.28 6.21 15.08
N ARG A 185 -11.45 6.78 15.35
CA ARG A 185 -11.76 7.42 16.63
C ARG A 185 -11.69 6.42 17.79
N ALA A 186 -11.16 6.87 18.92
CA ALA A 186 -11.12 6.07 20.14
C ALA A 186 -12.52 5.57 20.56
N SER A 187 -13.58 6.35 20.34
CA SER A 187 -14.96 5.93 20.64
C SER A 187 -15.44 4.73 19.80
N VAL A 188 -14.98 4.58 18.56
CA VAL A 188 -15.29 3.41 17.73
C VAL A 188 -14.58 2.17 18.28
N ALA A 189 -13.33 2.33 18.72
CA ALA A 189 -12.58 1.26 19.36
C ALA A 189 -13.14 0.88 20.74
N GLU A 190 -13.63 1.85 21.53
CA GLU A 190 -14.28 1.59 22.81
C GLU A 190 -15.56 0.76 22.64
N LEU A 191 -16.41 1.10 21.66
CA LEU A 191 -17.59 0.31 21.31
C LEU A 191 -17.23 -1.11 20.84
N PHE A 192 -16.18 -1.23 20.03
CA PHE A 192 -15.67 -2.54 19.62
C PHE A 192 -15.23 -3.35 20.84
N MET A 193 -14.42 -2.80 21.74
CA MET A 193 -13.98 -3.49 22.96
C MET A 193 -15.15 -3.94 23.84
N GLN A 194 -16.14 -3.07 24.05
CA GLN A 194 -17.36 -3.41 24.79
C GLN A 194 -18.10 -4.59 24.14
N SER A 195 -18.20 -4.62 22.81
CA SER A 195 -18.82 -5.75 22.09
C SER A 195 -18.07 -7.07 22.28
N GLN A 196 -16.77 -7.01 22.59
CA GLN A 196 -15.92 -8.16 22.89
C GLN A 196 -15.87 -8.50 24.39
N SER A 197 -16.70 -7.85 25.22
CA SER A 197 -16.67 -7.96 26.68
C SER A 197 -15.32 -7.59 27.30
N LEU A 198 -14.57 -6.71 26.62
CA LEU A 198 -13.33 -6.13 27.12
C LEU A 198 -13.67 -4.73 27.66
N VAL A 199 -13.63 -4.58 28.98
CA VAL A 199 -13.83 -3.27 29.62
C VAL A 199 -12.48 -2.61 29.80
N ASP A 200 -12.42 -1.29 29.57
CA ASP A 200 -11.24 -0.48 29.81
C ASP A 200 -10.72 -0.72 31.24
N GLN A 201 -9.54 -1.33 31.36
CA GLN A 201 -8.83 -1.57 32.62
C GLN A 201 -7.68 -0.58 32.81
N ALA A 202 -7.60 0.49 32.01
CA ALA A 202 -6.67 1.56 32.30
C ALA A 202 -6.95 2.09 33.70
N ALA A 203 -5.92 2.07 34.55
CA ALA A 203 -5.98 2.74 35.83
C ALA A 203 -6.42 4.17 35.54
N ASP A 204 -7.46 4.62 36.25
CA ASP A 204 -8.04 5.95 36.15
C ASP A 204 -6.86 6.93 36.16
N MET A 205 -6.51 7.45 34.97
CA MET A 205 -5.40 8.37 34.87
C MET A 205 -5.93 9.58 35.61
N THR A 206 -5.44 9.81 36.83
CA THR A 206 -5.74 11.05 37.55
C THR A 206 -5.44 12.16 36.58
N GLU A 207 -6.45 12.98 36.24
CA GLU A 207 -6.29 14.13 35.36
C GLU A 207 -5.12 14.95 35.91
N ASN A 208 -3.93 14.77 35.35
CA ASN A 208 -2.82 15.65 35.60
C ASN A 208 -3.20 16.93 34.86
N PRO A 209 -3.48 18.04 35.56
CA PRO A 209 -4.00 19.24 34.92
C PRO A 209 -2.96 19.90 34.00
N THR A 210 -1.70 19.46 34.07
CA THR A 210 -0.62 19.95 33.23
C THR A 210 -0.37 19.00 32.06
N ALA A 211 -0.49 19.53 30.85
CA ALA A 211 -0.10 18.86 29.61
C ALA A 211 1.37 18.37 29.71
N LEU A 212 1.62 17.12 29.36
CA LEU A 212 2.96 16.54 29.36
C LEU A 212 3.77 17.09 28.19
N SER A 213 5.10 17.17 28.36
CA SER A 213 5.99 17.37 27.22
C SER A 213 5.92 16.14 26.29
N THR A 214 6.35 16.29 25.04
CA THR A 214 6.37 15.16 24.10
C THR A 214 7.29 14.03 24.58
N ALA A 215 8.38 14.37 25.28
CA ALA A 215 9.30 13.39 25.86
C ALA A 215 8.66 12.65 27.04
N ASP A 216 8.01 13.35 27.97
CA ASP A 216 7.35 12.70 29.11
C ASP A 216 6.18 11.81 28.64
N LEU A 217 5.49 12.26 27.59
CA LEU A 217 4.43 11.48 26.94
C LEU A 217 4.98 10.21 26.28
N ALA A 218 6.15 10.30 25.65
CA ALA A 218 6.86 9.16 25.08
C ALA A 218 7.17 8.10 26.13
N ASP A 219 7.76 8.51 27.25
CA ASP A 219 8.12 7.62 28.36
C ASP A 219 6.89 6.97 28.99
N ARG A 220 5.77 7.70 29.02
CA ARG A 220 4.50 7.22 29.55
C ARG A 220 3.82 6.19 28.63
N VAL A 221 3.76 6.45 27.33
CA VAL A 221 2.93 5.70 26.38
C VAL A 221 3.68 4.52 25.76
N THR A 222 4.98 4.68 25.47
CA THR A 222 5.78 3.64 24.78
C THR A 222 5.73 2.26 25.44
N PRO A 223 5.76 2.10 26.78
CA PRO A 223 5.67 0.79 27.42
C PRO A 223 4.39 0.00 27.13
N SER A 224 3.36 0.68 26.63
CA SER A 224 2.07 0.11 26.25
C SER A 224 1.99 -0.26 24.77
N VAL A 225 2.97 0.10 23.94
CA VAL A 225 2.93 -0.03 22.49
C VAL A 225 3.88 -1.12 22.02
N PHE A 226 3.42 -1.97 21.10
CA PHE A 226 4.15 -3.15 20.64
C PHE A 226 4.15 -3.23 19.11
N GLN A 227 5.22 -3.81 18.57
CA GLN A 227 5.27 -4.20 17.17
C GLN A 227 4.52 -5.53 16.98
N ILE A 228 3.62 -5.57 15.99
CA ILE A 228 2.90 -6.78 15.59
C ILE A 228 3.51 -7.29 14.29
N LEU A 229 3.83 -8.58 14.25
CA LEU A 229 4.36 -9.29 13.11
C LEU A 229 3.33 -10.32 12.63
N CYS A 230 3.04 -10.28 11.34
CA CYS A 230 2.13 -11.19 10.68
C CYS A 230 2.94 -12.19 9.86
N TYR A 231 2.76 -13.47 10.12
CA TYR A 231 3.34 -14.55 9.32
C TYR A 231 2.29 -15.16 8.42
N PRO A 232 2.64 -15.56 7.19
CA PRO A 232 1.71 -16.19 6.27
C PRO A 232 1.21 -17.53 6.83
N LYS A 233 0.05 -17.98 6.35
CA LYS A 233 -0.42 -19.34 6.63
C LYS A 233 0.59 -20.32 6.03
N PRO A 234 0.97 -21.41 6.75
CA PRO A 234 1.76 -22.45 6.13
C PRO A 234 1.01 -22.97 4.92
N ASP A 235 1.51 -22.68 3.72
CA ASP A 235 0.87 -23.17 2.50
C ASP A 235 0.82 -24.70 2.57
N ALA A 236 -0.37 -25.25 2.35
CA ALA A 236 -0.52 -26.63 1.93
C ALA A 236 0.35 -26.80 0.69
N ARG A 237 1.50 -27.48 0.87
CA ARG A 237 2.51 -27.67 -0.18
C ARG A 237 1.80 -28.10 -1.46
N VAL A 238 1.75 -27.22 -2.46
CA VAL A 238 1.58 -27.66 -3.84
C VAL A 238 2.83 -28.48 -4.13
N ALA A 239 2.68 -29.80 -4.06
CA ALA A 239 3.69 -30.74 -4.48
C ALA A 239 3.92 -30.49 -5.98
N ILE A 240 5.03 -29.84 -6.31
CA ILE A 240 5.50 -29.74 -7.69
C ILE A 240 6.05 -31.13 -8.04
N THR A 241 5.17 -32.03 -8.49
CA THR A 241 5.60 -33.18 -9.28
C THR A 241 5.80 -32.72 -10.72
N PRO A 242 6.92 -33.08 -11.38
CA PRO A 242 7.16 -32.72 -12.76
C PRO A 242 6.27 -33.59 -13.67
N GLU A 243 5.20 -33.02 -14.23
CA GLU A 243 4.43 -33.68 -15.30
C GLU A 243 5.04 -33.41 -16.68
N SER A 244 5.16 -34.50 -17.44
CA SER A 244 5.66 -34.57 -18.81
C SER A 244 4.64 -34.06 -19.84
N PRO A 245 5.08 -33.69 -21.06
CA PRO A 245 4.20 -33.05 -22.04
C PRO A 245 3.42 -34.10 -22.86
N ASN A 246 2.10 -34.16 -22.66
CA ASN A 246 1.07 -34.26 -23.72
C ASN A 246 -0.28 -34.69 -23.15
N SER A 247 -1.33 -33.89 -23.38
CA SER A 247 -2.44 -34.30 -24.23
C SER A 247 -3.42 -33.15 -24.41
N ILE A 248 -3.64 -32.81 -25.68
CA ILE A 248 -4.66 -31.89 -26.14
C ILE A 248 -6.03 -32.52 -25.84
N GLN A 249 -6.89 -31.82 -25.09
CA GLN A 249 -8.32 -32.08 -25.09
C GLN A 249 -9.08 -30.80 -25.42
N THR A 250 -9.83 -30.93 -26.51
CA THR A 250 -10.75 -29.99 -27.15
C THR A 250 -11.96 -29.68 -26.26
N GLN A 251 -12.25 -28.40 -26.05
CA GLN A 251 -13.56 -27.94 -25.58
C GLN A 251 -14.55 -27.80 -26.77
N PRO A 252 -15.83 -28.20 -26.64
CA PRO A 252 -16.85 -28.02 -27.66
C PRO A 252 -17.38 -26.58 -27.73
N PRO A 253 -17.96 -26.14 -28.86
CA PRO A 253 -18.39 -24.76 -29.05
C PRO A 253 -19.71 -24.49 -28.32
N ALA A 254 -19.79 -23.38 -27.59
CA ALA A 254 -21.05 -22.86 -27.08
C ALA A 254 -21.78 -22.09 -28.20
N SER A 255 -22.99 -22.55 -28.48
CA SER A 255 -23.92 -22.06 -29.49
C SER A 255 -24.34 -20.61 -29.27
N SER A 256 -24.56 -19.94 -30.41
CA SER A 256 -25.09 -18.60 -30.59
C SER A 256 -26.53 -18.45 -30.09
N VAL A 257 -26.81 -17.33 -29.42
CA VAL A 257 -28.15 -16.77 -29.29
C VAL A 257 -28.09 -15.35 -29.84
N ASN A 258 -28.77 -15.12 -30.97
CA ASN A 258 -29.03 -13.80 -31.54
C ASN A 258 -30.31 -13.23 -30.91
N LEU A 259 -30.26 -11.96 -30.50
CA LEU A 259 -31.41 -11.06 -30.34
C LEU A 259 -31.05 -9.70 -30.96
N PRO A 260 -32.04 -8.92 -31.44
CA PRO A 260 -31.92 -8.11 -32.65
C PRO A 260 -31.32 -6.73 -32.41
N ALA A 261 -30.80 -6.17 -33.51
CA ALA A 261 -30.29 -4.82 -33.61
C ALA A 261 -31.40 -3.77 -33.44
N ASP A 262 -31.24 -2.91 -32.44
CA ASP A 262 -31.73 -1.54 -32.49
C ASP A 262 -30.52 -0.61 -32.50
N ASN A 263 -30.39 0.12 -33.61
CA ASN A 263 -29.35 1.10 -33.85
C ASN A 263 -29.60 2.35 -32.99
N ALA A 264 -28.75 2.54 -31.98
CA ALA A 264 -28.38 3.85 -31.50
C ALA A 264 -26.85 3.87 -31.40
N ALA A 265 -26.21 4.65 -32.28
CA ALA A 265 -24.78 4.88 -32.21
C ALA A 265 -24.43 5.55 -30.87
N THR A 266 -23.83 4.80 -29.96
CA THR A 266 -23.22 5.32 -28.73
C THR A 266 -21.71 5.25 -28.86
N ASP A 267 -21.10 6.40 -28.69
CA ASP A 267 -19.68 6.72 -28.83
C ASP A 267 -18.84 6.15 -27.65
N ASP A 268 -18.94 4.83 -27.43
CA ASP A 268 -18.22 4.09 -26.39
C ASP A 268 -17.47 2.91 -27.03
N ALA A 269 -16.48 3.23 -27.86
CA ALA A 269 -15.54 2.25 -28.39
C ALA A 269 -14.66 1.69 -27.24
N SER A 270 -15.24 0.70 -26.56
CA SER A 270 -14.71 -0.24 -25.56
C SER A 270 -13.44 0.21 -24.85
N LEU A 271 -13.53 0.83 -23.67
CA LEU A 271 -12.41 1.09 -22.73
C LEU A 271 -11.60 -0.17 -22.30
N GLU A 272 -11.76 -1.28 -23.01
CA GLU A 272 -10.95 -2.49 -22.92
C GLU A 272 -9.49 -2.22 -23.30
N VAL A 273 -8.61 -2.71 -22.44
CA VAL A 273 -7.16 -2.69 -22.62
C VAL A 273 -6.76 -3.94 -23.41
N PRO A 274 -6.15 -3.80 -24.60
CA PRO A 274 -5.59 -4.94 -25.32
C PRO A 274 -4.56 -5.68 -24.49
N ARG A 275 -4.53 -7.01 -24.59
CA ARG A 275 -3.51 -7.81 -23.91
C ARG A 275 -2.13 -7.49 -24.49
N ALA A 276 -1.19 -7.04 -23.65
CA ALA A 276 0.21 -6.87 -24.02
C ALA A 276 0.85 -8.22 -24.36
N ARG A 277 1.46 -8.32 -25.55
CA ARG A 277 2.16 -9.54 -26.02
C ARG A 277 3.57 -9.23 -26.46
N SER A 278 3.79 -8.05 -27.01
CA SER A 278 5.09 -7.67 -27.56
C SER A 278 5.36 -6.19 -27.35
N GLY A 279 6.63 -5.81 -27.41
CA GLY A 279 7.01 -4.43 -27.23
C GLY A 279 8.50 -4.21 -27.41
N PHE A 280 8.95 -3.05 -26.94
CA PHE A 280 10.36 -2.77 -26.79
C PHE A 280 10.62 -2.00 -25.50
N VAL A 281 11.84 -2.10 -25.00
CA VAL A 281 12.27 -1.36 -23.82
C VAL A 281 12.28 0.14 -24.12
N ARG A 282 11.65 0.93 -23.25
CA ARG A 282 11.70 2.39 -23.30
C ARG A 282 11.76 2.94 -21.88
N HIS A 283 12.95 3.35 -21.46
CA HIS A 283 13.24 3.81 -20.10
C HIS A 283 13.99 5.15 -20.12
N PRO A 284 13.74 6.09 -19.17
CA PRO A 284 14.38 7.40 -19.14
C PRO A 284 15.91 7.37 -19.10
N LYS A 285 16.51 6.33 -18.50
CA LYS A 285 17.97 6.18 -18.41
C LYS A 285 18.60 5.53 -19.65
N GLY A 286 17.82 5.27 -20.71
CA GLY A 286 18.31 4.57 -21.91
C GLY A 286 18.47 3.06 -21.76
N ILE A 287 18.33 2.53 -20.54
CA ILE A 287 18.46 1.10 -20.20
C ILE A 287 17.51 0.75 -19.07
N ALA A 288 16.87 -0.42 -19.13
CA ALA A 288 15.95 -0.94 -18.11
C ALA A 288 16.49 -2.22 -17.45
N PRO A 289 16.31 -2.39 -16.13
CA PRO A 289 16.69 -3.62 -15.44
C PRO A 289 15.70 -4.76 -15.69
N ILE A 290 16.22 -5.98 -15.81
CA ILE A 290 15.47 -7.23 -15.77
C ILE A 290 15.56 -7.77 -14.34
N ARG A 291 14.42 -7.91 -13.67
CA ARG A 291 14.31 -8.35 -12.28
C ARG A 291 14.07 -9.86 -12.20
N SER A 292 14.54 -10.46 -11.11
CA SER A 292 14.34 -11.89 -10.81
C SER A 292 12.92 -12.22 -10.35
N ALA A 293 12.20 -11.25 -9.79
CA ALA A 293 10.80 -11.35 -9.37
C ALA A 293 10.03 -10.07 -9.75
N ALA A 294 8.70 -10.13 -9.71
CA ALA A 294 7.79 -9.01 -9.93
C ALA A 294 7.77 -8.06 -8.71
N ASP A 295 8.95 -7.52 -8.37
CA ASP A 295 9.18 -6.69 -7.19
C ASP A 295 10.29 -5.66 -7.51
N GLY A 296 10.13 -4.43 -7.02
CA GLY A 296 11.08 -3.33 -7.19
C GLY A 296 12.44 -3.58 -6.55
N ASP A 297 12.45 -4.33 -5.46
CA ASP A 297 13.64 -4.67 -4.67
C ASP A 297 14.28 -6.00 -5.09
N ALA A 298 13.64 -6.73 -6.00
CA ALA A 298 14.18 -7.98 -6.52
C ALA A 298 15.55 -7.78 -7.18
N LYS A 299 16.42 -8.79 -7.06
CA LYS A 299 17.74 -8.78 -7.66
C LYS A 299 17.64 -8.54 -9.17
N THR A 300 18.41 -7.59 -9.68
CA THR A 300 18.61 -7.38 -11.11
C THR A 300 19.44 -8.53 -11.67
N ILE A 301 18.87 -9.27 -12.62
CA ILE A 301 19.49 -10.43 -13.27
C ILE A 301 19.98 -10.13 -14.68
N GLY A 302 19.61 -8.97 -15.21
CA GLY A 302 20.07 -8.49 -16.50
C GLY A 302 19.66 -7.04 -16.72
N GLN A 303 20.07 -6.46 -17.83
CA GLN A 303 19.66 -5.13 -18.26
C GLN A 303 19.47 -5.13 -19.77
N ALA A 304 18.56 -4.29 -20.26
CA ALA A 304 18.24 -4.19 -21.66
C ALA A 304 18.20 -2.72 -22.11
N PRO A 305 18.98 -2.32 -23.13
CA PRO A 305 18.94 -0.94 -23.63
C PRO A 305 17.59 -0.64 -24.29
N ASN A 306 17.23 0.64 -24.36
CA ASN A 306 16.06 1.11 -25.09
C ASN A 306 16.08 0.59 -26.54
N GLY A 307 14.92 0.22 -27.05
CA GLY A 307 14.78 -0.41 -28.36
C GLY A 307 15.00 -1.93 -28.38
N SER A 308 15.46 -2.53 -27.27
CA SER A 308 15.52 -4.00 -27.17
C SER A 308 14.11 -4.59 -27.31
N PRO A 309 13.90 -5.60 -28.16
CA PRO A 309 12.60 -6.24 -28.32
C PRO A 309 12.23 -7.01 -27.05
N VAL A 310 10.95 -6.93 -26.68
CA VAL A 310 10.36 -7.52 -25.49
C VAL A 310 9.22 -8.44 -25.91
N GLU A 311 9.27 -9.70 -25.50
CA GLU A 311 8.11 -10.59 -25.52
C GLU A 311 7.47 -10.62 -24.14
N VAL A 312 6.17 -10.30 -24.06
CA VAL A 312 5.40 -10.31 -22.81
C VAL A 312 4.67 -11.64 -22.69
N THR A 313 5.05 -12.43 -21.70
CA THR A 313 4.50 -13.78 -21.45
C THR A 313 3.38 -13.77 -20.42
N GLU A 314 3.46 -12.88 -19.44
CA GLU A 314 2.55 -12.83 -18.30
C GLU A 314 2.43 -11.40 -17.75
N LEU A 315 1.25 -11.07 -17.22
CA LEU A 315 0.95 -9.79 -16.56
C LEU A 315 0.71 -10.06 -15.07
N LEU A 316 1.47 -9.39 -14.20
CA LEU A 316 1.43 -9.56 -12.74
C LEU A 316 1.38 -8.18 -12.08
N GLY A 317 0.17 -7.65 -11.90
CA GLY A 317 -0.01 -6.29 -11.39
C GLY A 317 0.73 -5.26 -12.26
N ASP A 318 1.68 -4.54 -11.65
CA ASP A 318 2.53 -3.55 -12.32
C ASP A 318 3.75 -4.17 -13.06
N TRP A 319 3.80 -5.48 -13.22
CA TRP A 319 4.97 -6.16 -13.79
C TRP A 319 4.58 -6.99 -15.00
N TYR A 320 5.46 -6.95 -16.01
CA TYR A 320 5.45 -7.89 -17.11
C TYR A 320 6.51 -8.94 -16.89
N ARG A 321 6.14 -10.22 -17.03
CA ARG A 321 7.10 -11.28 -17.25
C ARG A 321 7.56 -11.23 -18.70
N VAL A 322 8.83 -10.94 -18.89
CA VAL A 322 9.39 -10.65 -20.21
C VAL A 322 10.49 -11.61 -20.61
N ALA A 323 10.60 -11.87 -21.91
CA ALA A 323 11.81 -12.39 -22.54
C ALA A 323 12.45 -11.29 -23.38
N VAL A 324 13.72 -10.97 -23.07
CA VAL A 324 14.50 -9.88 -23.70
C VAL A 324 15.95 -10.32 -23.83
N GLY A 325 16.51 -10.26 -25.05
CA GLY A 325 17.94 -10.50 -25.27
C GLY A 325 18.42 -11.87 -24.78
N GLY A 326 17.58 -12.91 -24.89
CA GLY A 326 17.88 -14.26 -24.41
C GLY A 326 17.76 -14.47 -22.90
N SER A 327 17.39 -13.43 -22.14
CA SER A 327 17.11 -13.50 -20.70
C SER A 327 15.60 -13.45 -20.44
N SER A 328 15.14 -14.20 -19.44
CA SER A 328 13.74 -14.15 -18.96
C SER A 328 13.70 -13.61 -17.54
N GLY A 329 12.77 -12.70 -17.26
CA GLY A 329 12.60 -12.09 -15.94
C GLY A 329 11.41 -11.15 -15.91
N TYR A 330 11.48 -10.12 -15.06
CA TYR A 330 10.40 -9.16 -14.88
C TYR A 330 10.84 -7.74 -15.19
N MET A 331 10.00 -7.00 -15.89
CA MET A 331 10.14 -5.55 -16.09
C MET A 331 8.88 -4.87 -15.62
N HIS A 332 9.03 -3.71 -14.97
CA HIS A 332 7.89 -2.89 -14.61
C HIS A 332 7.19 -2.40 -15.88
N TYR A 333 5.86 -2.36 -15.87
CA TYR A 333 5.05 -2.01 -17.04
C TYR A 333 5.42 -0.64 -17.66
N SER A 334 5.83 0.32 -16.82
CA SER A 334 6.28 1.64 -17.28
C SER A 334 7.63 1.64 -18.01
N TRP A 335 8.33 0.52 -18.11
CA TRP A 335 9.61 0.39 -18.82
C TRP A 335 9.46 -0.26 -20.20
N VAL A 336 8.28 -0.75 -20.53
CA VAL A 336 7.99 -1.48 -21.78
C VAL A 336 6.97 -0.67 -22.58
N ARG A 337 7.34 -0.29 -23.80
CA ARG A 337 6.40 0.21 -24.79
C ARG A 337 5.76 -1.00 -25.47
N VAL A 338 4.46 -1.17 -25.28
CA VAL A 338 3.69 -2.29 -25.83
C VAL A 338 3.28 -1.99 -27.28
N ASN A 339 3.45 -2.95 -28.18
CA ASN A 339 3.14 -2.78 -29.61
C ASN A 339 1.63 -2.78 -29.90
N GLU A 340 0.86 -3.47 -29.07
CA GLU A 340 -0.60 -3.54 -29.19
C GLU A 340 -1.30 -2.25 -28.73
N PHE A 341 -0.55 -1.23 -28.30
CA PHE A 341 -1.06 0.08 -27.90
C PHE A 341 -0.83 1.09 -29.04
N GLU A 342 -1.84 1.93 -29.30
CA GLU A 342 -1.94 2.79 -30.48
C GLU A 342 -1.08 4.06 -30.39
N GLU A 343 -0.63 4.45 -29.21
CA GLU A 343 -0.16 5.82 -28.98
C GLU A 343 1.32 5.89 -28.59
N PRO A 344 2.23 6.11 -29.56
CA PRO A 344 3.58 6.55 -29.27
C PRO A 344 3.76 8.04 -29.59
N ALA A 345 4.09 8.82 -28.57
CA ALA A 345 4.71 10.13 -28.68
C ALA A 345 6.08 10.15 -29.42
N GLY A 346 6.54 9.02 -29.98
CA GLY A 346 7.92 8.83 -30.43
C GLY A 346 8.91 9.03 -29.27
N ASP A 347 9.86 9.95 -29.48
CA ASP A 347 10.80 10.44 -28.46
C ASP A 347 10.26 11.62 -27.64
N GLY A 348 9.00 12.01 -27.85
CA GLY A 348 8.33 13.07 -27.12
C GLY A 348 7.97 12.68 -25.68
N ARG A 349 7.46 13.66 -24.94
CA ARG A 349 6.97 13.51 -23.58
C ARG A 349 5.55 14.04 -23.45
N PHE A 350 4.75 13.32 -22.69
CA PHE A 350 3.52 13.84 -22.13
C PHE A 350 3.83 14.54 -20.82
N VAL A 351 3.04 15.58 -20.53
CA VAL A 351 2.91 16.12 -19.18
C VAL A 351 1.59 15.59 -18.63
N GLN A 352 1.65 14.49 -17.89
CA GLN A 352 0.48 13.92 -17.22
C GLN A 352 0.10 14.80 -16.04
N VAL A 353 -1.10 15.35 -16.07
CA VAL A 353 -1.61 16.28 -15.08
C VAL A 353 -2.37 15.55 -13.98
N LYS A 354 -3.13 14.50 -14.33
CA LYS A 354 -3.96 13.74 -13.41
C LYS A 354 -4.37 12.39 -13.99
N SER A 355 -4.94 11.50 -13.18
CA SER A 355 -5.60 10.28 -13.65
C SER A 355 -6.95 10.08 -12.98
N PHE A 356 -7.86 9.40 -13.68
CA PHE A 356 -9.23 9.14 -13.24
C PHE A 356 -9.60 7.68 -13.46
N ARG A 357 -10.60 7.17 -12.74
CA ARG A 357 -11.12 5.81 -12.96
C ARG A 357 -12.11 5.72 -14.11
N THR A 358 -12.73 6.84 -14.48
CA THR A 358 -13.76 6.88 -15.51
C THR A 358 -13.44 7.95 -16.55
N LEU A 359 -13.87 7.72 -17.79
CA LEU A 359 -13.74 8.71 -18.86
C LEU A 359 -14.62 9.94 -18.60
N GLU A 360 -15.73 9.78 -17.88
CA GLU A 360 -16.64 10.86 -17.51
C GLU A 360 -15.99 11.86 -16.55
N ASP A 361 -15.31 11.37 -15.50
CA ASP A 361 -14.59 12.24 -14.56
C ASP A 361 -13.45 12.99 -15.26
N ALA A 362 -12.73 12.29 -16.14
CA ALA A 362 -11.67 12.89 -16.95
C ALA A 362 -12.22 13.98 -17.87
N ARG A 363 -13.34 13.74 -18.56
CA ARG A 363 -14.02 14.75 -19.41
C ARG A 363 -14.46 15.97 -18.60
N SER A 364 -15.02 15.74 -17.42
CA SER A 364 -15.46 16.81 -16.52
C SER A 364 -14.30 17.68 -16.05
N PHE A 365 -13.16 17.06 -15.71
CA PHE A 365 -11.94 17.77 -15.36
C PHE A 365 -11.37 18.57 -16.53
N ILE A 366 -11.29 17.96 -17.72
CA ILE A 366 -10.80 18.62 -18.94
C ILE A 366 -11.65 19.85 -19.27
N LYS A 367 -12.98 19.74 -19.17
CA LYS A 367 -13.90 20.86 -19.44
C LYS A 367 -13.72 22.05 -18.48
N ALA A 368 -13.29 21.79 -17.26
CA ALA A 368 -13.06 22.83 -16.25
C ALA A 368 -11.64 23.41 -16.28
N ALA A 369 -10.73 22.82 -17.07
CA ALA A 369 -9.34 23.23 -17.12
C ALA A 369 -9.16 24.52 -17.93
N SER A 370 -8.27 25.38 -17.46
CA SER A 370 -7.86 26.62 -18.12
C SER A 370 -6.70 26.43 -19.11
N VAL A 371 -6.27 25.17 -19.32
CA VAL A 371 -5.24 24.77 -20.28
C VAL A 371 -5.76 23.63 -21.17
N PRO A 372 -5.30 23.51 -22.43
CA PRO A 372 -5.70 22.40 -23.30
C PRO A 372 -5.21 21.05 -22.76
N LEU A 373 -6.13 20.09 -22.61
CA LEU A 373 -5.85 18.77 -22.06
C LEU A 373 -6.42 17.66 -22.95
N ALA A 374 -5.74 16.50 -22.95
CA ALA A 374 -6.17 15.28 -23.61
C ALA A 374 -6.35 14.15 -22.58
N ALA A 375 -7.16 13.13 -22.91
CA ALA A 375 -7.31 11.93 -22.09
C ALA A 375 -6.89 10.66 -22.84
N HIS A 376 -6.17 9.78 -22.14
CA HIS A 376 -5.60 8.54 -22.65
C HIS A 376 -6.04 7.38 -21.75
N LEU A 377 -6.47 6.26 -22.33
CA LEU A 377 -6.66 5.01 -21.59
C LEU A 377 -5.29 4.44 -21.23
N ALA A 378 -5.07 4.08 -19.97
CA ALA A 378 -3.84 3.47 -19.48
C ALA A 378 -3.98 1.94 -19.37
N ALA A 379 -2.85 1.24 -19.37
CA ALA A 379 -2.75 -0.23 -19.36
C ALA A 379 -3.37 -0.88 -18.11
N ASN A 380 -3.54 -0.11 -17.02
CA ASN A 380 -4.22 -0.53 -15.80
C ASN A 380 -5.74 -0.18 -15.78
N GLY A 381 -6.28 0.30 -16.90
CA GLY A 381 -7.69 0.68 -17.06
C GLY A 381 -8.04 2.09 -16.57
N TRP A 382 -7.08 2.88 -16.08
CA TRP A 382 -7.32 4.27 -15.69
C TRP A 382 -7.30 5.20 -16.90
N ILE A 383 -7.86 6.39 -16.74
CA ILE A 383 -7.83 7.47 -17.74
C ILE A 383 -6.79 8.50 -17.31
N ALA A 384 -5.64 8.53 -17.98
CA ALA A 384 -4.61 9.54 -17.77
C ALA A 384 -4.96 10.82 -18.53
N VAL A 385 -4.99 11.95 -17.83
CA VAL A 385 -5.17 13.27 -18.43
C VAL A 385 -3.81 13.95 -18.54
N THR A 386 -3.49 14.42 -19.74
CA THR A 386 -2.22 15.08 -20.06
C THR A 386 -2.50 16.48 -20.62
N LEU A 387 -1.46 17.32 -20.71
CA LEU A 387 -1.49 18.42 -21.68
C LEU A 387 -1.81 17.86 -23.08
N HIS A 388 -2.50 18.67 -23.88
CA HIS A 388 -3.00 18.23 -25.19
C HIS A 388 -1.86 17.75 -26.11
N ASP A 389 -0.75 18.48 -26.17
CA ASP A 389 0.34 18.17 -27.09
C ASP A 389 1.43 17.30 -26.44
N VAL A 390 2.28 16.76 -27.31
CA VAL A 390 3.50 16.06 -26.96
C VAL A 390 4.68 17.00 -27.16
N TYR A 391 5.60 17.05 -26.19
CA TYR A 391 6.69 18.01 -26.16
C TYR A 391 8.06 17.35 -26.19
N GLY A 392 9.11 18.11 -26.54
CA GLY A 392 10.49 17.69 -26.29
C GLY A 392 10.75 17.53 -24.78
N GLU A 393 11.77 16.78 -24.37
CA GLU A 393 12.00 16.52 -22.93
C GLU A 393 12.23 17.79 -22.11
N GLN A 394 13.08 18.70 -22.60
CA GLN A 394 13.38 19.94 -21.89
C GLN A 394 12.18 20.88 -21.88
N GLU A 395 11.51 21.00 -23.03
CA GLU A 395 10.28 21.78 -23.19
C GLU A 395 9.17 21.29 -22.26
N ALA A 396 8.95 19.97 -22.16
CA ALA A 396 7.98 19.39 -21.25
C ALA A 396 8.26 19.74 -19.79
N LYS A 397 9.54 19.72 -19.37
CA LYS A 397 9.94 20.09 -18.01
C LYS A 397 9.71 21.58 -17.75
N ASP A 398 10.13 22.43 -18.67
CA ASP A 398 10.02 23.89 -18.53
C ASP A 398 8.55 24.33 -18.52
N LEU A 399 7.75 23.80 -19.45
CA LEU A 399 6.31 24.05 -19.52
C LEU A 399 5.59 23.54 -18.27
N SER A 400 5.87 22.30 -17.85
CA SER A 400 5.33 21.74 -16.61
C SER A 400 5.65 22.62 -15.42
N ASN A 401 6.89 23.07 -15.25
CA ASN A 401 7.30 23.92 -14.14
C ASN A 401 6.61 25.29 -14.16
N ALA A 402 6.50 25.90 -15.34
CA ALA A 402 5.83 27.18 -15.52
C ALA A 402 4.34 27.07 -15.13
N LEU A 403 3.63 26.06 -15.65
CA LEU A 403 2.21 25.86 -15.36
C LEU A 403 1.96 25.54 -13.87
N LYS A 404 2.85 24.76 -13.23
CA LYS A 404 2.80 24.50 -11.78
C LYS A 404 2.99 25.76 -10.93
N THR A 405 3.92 26.62 -11.33
CA THR A 405 4.22 27.87 -10.62
C THR A 405 3.03 28.83 -10.65
N HIS A 406 2.30 28.86 -11.76
CA HIS A 406 1.10 29.67 -11.93
C HIS A 406 -0.19 28.98 -11.42
N GLY A 407 -0.10 27.76 -10.88
CA GLY A 407 -1.25 27.01 -10.37
C GLY A 407 -2.22 26.52 -11.45
N LEU A 408 -1.78 26.44 -12.71
CA LEU A 408 -2.61 26.01 -13.85
C LEU A 408 -2.68 24.48 -13.99
N ILE A 409 -1.65 23.78 -13.50
CA ILE A 409 -1.64 22.32 -13.38
C ILE A 409 -1.14 21.92 -11.99
N ALA A 410 -1.45 20.69 -11.57
CA ALA A 410 -1.06 20.17 -10.27
C ALA A 410 0.47 20.07 -10.11
N LYS A 411 0.98 20.32 -8.90
CA LYS A 411 2.43 20.36 -8.60
C LYS A 411 3.13 19.01 -8.84
N ASP A 412 2.38 17.92 -8.79
CA ASP A 412 2.80 16.54 -9.03
C ASP A 412 2.65 16.09 -10.49
N ALA A 413 2.17 16.96 -11.39
CA ALA A 413 2.12 16.65 -12.82
C ALA A 413 3.49 16.15 -13.29
N MET A 414 3.53 15.06 -14.05
CA MET A 414 4.75 14.34 -14.35
C MET A 414 5.06 14.31 -15.85
N VAL A 415 6.34 14.50 -16.17
CA VAL A 415 6.85 14.33 -17.52
C VAL A 415 7.09 12.83 -17.75
N THR A 416 6.40 12.23 -18.71
CA THR A 416 6.40 10.78 -18.96
C THR A 416 6.54 10.45 -20.43
N PHE A 417 7.06 9.26 -20.73
CA PHE A 417 7.10 8.69 -22.08
C PHE A 417 5.73 8.17 -22.55
N GLY A 418 4.75 8.06 -21.65
CA GLY A 418 3.43 7.49 -21.98
C GLY A 418 3.50 6.00 -22.31
N ASN A 419 4.49 5.26 -21.79
CA ASN A 419 4.63 3.80 -22.03
C ASN A 419 3.39 2.99 -21.66
N THR A 420 2.63 3.52 -20.72
CA THR A 420 1.46 2.89 -20.14
C THR A 420 0.19 3.28 -20.87
N TYR A 421 0.25 4.19 -21.85
CA TYR A 421 -0.94 4.66 -22.57
C TYR A 421 -1.27 3.70 -23.70
N VAL A 422 -2.52 3.25 -23.70
CA VAL A 422 -3.11 2.34 -24.68
C VAL A 422 -3.52 3.11 -25.92
N ARG A 423 -4.30 4.19 -25.75
CA ARG A 423 -4.76 5.08 -26.83
C ARG A 423 -5.33 6.38 -26.26
N LYS A 424 -5.37 7.43 -27.09
CA LYS A 424 -6.15 8.64 -26.80
C LYS A 424 -7.65 8.28 -26.85
N VAL A 425 -8.41 8.70 -25.84
CA VAL A 425 -9.85 8.37 -25.69
C VAL A 425 -10.74 9.61 -25.57
N CYS A 426 -10.17 10.79 -25.34
CA CYS A 426 -10.92 12.03 -25.48
C CYS A 426 -10.06 13.24 -25.78
N CYS A 427 -10.77 14.16 -26.43
CA CYS A 427 -10.71 15.60 -26.37
C CYS A 427 -9.58 16.17 -27.24
N ASP A 428 -10.00 16.97 -28.23
CA ASP A 428 -9.14 17.80 -29.08
C ASP A 428 -9.28 19.27 -28.65
#